data_AF-A0A497JGE1-F1
#
_entry.id   AF-A0A497JGE1-F1
#
_cell.length_a   1.000
_cell.length_b   1.000
_cell.length_c   1.000
_cell.angle_alpha   90.00
_cell.angle_beta   90.00
_cell.angle_gamma   90.00
#
_symmetry.space_group_name_H-M   'P 1'
#
loop_
_entity.id
_entity.type
_entity.pdbx_description
1 polymer ?
#
loop_
_entity_poly.entity_id
_entity_poly.type
_entity_poly.pdbx_seq_one_letter_code
_entity_poly.pdbx_strand_id
1 'polypeptide(L)' 'MLIAVGTTNPVKIEAVRSAIQKLWHNAKVQGIYAESGVSYQPKGDEEAIRGAINRAKSALEKLDADFG' A
#
# COMPACT_ATOMS: atom_id res chain seq x y z
N MET A 1 1.01 12.49 9.87
CA MET A 1 1.58 11.64 8.83
C MET A 1 0.61 10.51 8.50
N LEU A 2 0.21 10.42 7.24
CA LEU A 2 -0.67 9.44 6.65
C LEU A 2 0.14 8.49 5.77
N ILE A 3 -0.01 7.19 6.01
CA ILE A 3 0.53 6.11 5.18
C ILE A 3 -0.64 5.46 4.45
N ALA A 4 -0.69 5.62 3.14
CA ALA A 4 -1.64 4.93 2.29
C ALA A 4 -1.15 3.49 2.02
N VAL A 5 -2.07 2.55 1.91
CA VAL A 5 -1.77 1.18 1.47
C VAL A 5 -2.73 0.81 0.37
N GLY A 6 -2.21 0.45 -0.81
CA GLY A 6 -3.04 0.09 -1.98
C GLY A 6 -3.72 -1.27 -1.87
N THR A 7 -4.40 -1.56 -0.76
CA THR A 7 -5.22 -2.76 -0.56
C THR A 7 -6.33 -2.49 0.45
N THR A 8 -7.44 -3.22 0.32
CA THR A 8 -8.51 -3.28 1.33
C THR A 8 -8.40 -4.51 2.22
N ASN A 9 -7.39 -5.36 2.04
CA ASN A 9 -7.21 -6.54 2.87
C ASN A 9 -6.76 -6.14 4.29
N PRO A 10 -7.56 -6.43 5.34
CA PRO A 10 -7.27 -5.97 6.70
C PRO A 10 -5.96 -6.53 7.25
N VAL A 11 -5.58 -7.76 6.88
CA VAL A 11 -4.34 -8.40 7.35
C VAL A 11 -3.12 -7.63 6.84
N LYS A 12 -3.13 -7.20 5.58
CA LYS A 12 -2.02 -6.43 4.99
C LYS A 12 -1.92 -5.02 5.59
N ILE A 13 -3.07 -4.39 5.85
CA ILE A 13 -3.14 -3.06 6.48
C ILE A 13 -2.57 -3.13 7.90
N GLU A 14 -2.96 -4.13 8.69
CA GLU A 14 -2.45 -4.29 10.07
C GLU A 14 -0.98 -4.69 10.14
N ALA A 15 -0.48 -5.45 9.16
CA ALA A 15 0.95 -5.71 9.03
C ALA A 15 1.75 -4.41 8.81
N VAL A 16 1.29 -3.54 7.91
CA VAL A 16 1.90 -2.22 7.69
C VAL A 16 1.78 -1.36 8.94
N ARG A 17 0.61 -1.31 9.60
CA ARG A 17 0.41 -0.57 10.84
C ARG A 17 1.38 -0.98 11.93
N SER A 18 1.53 -2.28 12.15
CA SER A 18 2.44 -2.85 13.14
C SER A 18 3.90 -2.51 12.88
N ALA A 19 4.31 -2.42 11.61
CA ALA A 19 5.66 -2.03 11.23
C ALA A 19 5.87 -0.51 11.41
N ILE A 20 4.93 0.29 10.90
CA ILE A 20 4.99 1.76 10.95
C ILE A 20 4.97 2.29 12.38
N GLN A 21 4.16 1.73 13.27
CA GLN A 21 4.07 2.19 14.66
C GLN A 21 5.37 2.02 15.46
N LYS A 22 6.28 1.15 15.03
CA LYS A 22 7.62 1.01 15.64
C LYS A 22 8.53 2.19 15.31
N LEU A 23 8.29 2.87 14.19
CA LEU A 23 9.08 4.01 13.71
C LEU A 23 8.38 5.34 14.02
N TRP A 24 7.07 5.39 13.79
CA TRP A 24 6.23 6.57 13.92
C TRP A 24 4.94 6.23 14.67
N HIS A 25 4.98 6.37 15.99
CA HIS A 25 3.89 5.97 16.89
C HIS A 25 2.53 6.61 16.54
N ASN A 26 2.54 7.86 16.08
CA ASN A 26 1.34 8.65 15.76
C ASN A 26 0.92 8.61 14.28
N ALA A 27 1.58 7.78 13.45
CA ALA A 27 1.23 7.67 12.04
C ALA A 27 -0.13 6.97 11.86
N LYS A 28 -0.93 7.48 10.92
CA LYS A 28 -2.19 6.86 10.53
C LYS A 28 -1.96 5.99 9.30
N VAL A 29 -2.47 4.77 9.31
CA VAL A 29 -2.38 3.84 8.18
C VAL A 29 -3.79 3.60 7.66
N GLN A 30 -4.00 3.88 6.37
CA GLN A 30 -5.28 3.78 5.69
C GLN A 30 -5.15 2.96 4.41
N GLY A 31 -5.93 1.88 4.33
CA GLY A 31 -6.03 1.07 3.14
C GLY A 31 -7.05 1.64 2.15
N ILE A 32 -6.74 1.60 0.86
CA ILE A 32 -7.67 1.93 -0.22
C ILE A 32 -7.55 0.93 -1.35
N TYR A 33 -8.65 0.70 -2.07
CA TYR A 33 -8.60 -0.09 -3.30
C TYR A 33 -7.78 0.64 -4.37
N ALA A 34 -6.76 -0.04 -4.87
CA ALA A 34 -5.93 0.39 -5.97
C ALA A 34 -5.72 -0.76 -6.97
N GLU A 35 -5.91 -0.47 -8.25
CA GLU A 35 -5.59 -1.41 -9.31
C GLU A 35 -4.07 -1.52 -9.47
N SER A 36 -3.58 -2.73 -9.78
CA SER A 36 -2.15 -2.94 -9.99
C SER A 36 -1.67 -2.67 -11.41
N GLY A 37 -2.57 -2.56 -12.38
CA GLY A 37 -2.21 -2.40 -13.80
C GLY A 37 -1.36 -3.55 -14.35
N VAL A 38 -1.37 -4.71 -13.69
CA VAL A 38 -0.72 -5.97 -14.10
C VAL A 38 -1.70 -7.12 -13.91
N SER A 39 -1.34 -8.33 -14.36
CA SER A 39 -2.20 -9.49 -14.23
C SER A 39 -2.59 -9.78 -12.76
N TYR A 40 -3.76 -10.40 -12.56
CA TYR A 40 -4.24 -10.77 -11.23
C TYR A 40 -3.27 -11.72 -10.51
N GLN A 41 -2.62 -12.61 -11.28
CA GLN A 41 -1.56 -13.49 -10.82
C GLN A 41 -0.27 -13.18 -11.60
N PRO A 42 0.56 -12.26 -11.11
CA PRO A 42 1.82 -11.90 -11.74
C PRO A 42 2.72 -13.11 -11.95
N LYS A 43 3.34 -13.21 -13.14
CA LYS A 43 4.33 -14.26 -13.43
C LYS A 43 5.72 -13.74 -13.14
N GLY A 44 6.18 -14.00 -11.92
CA GLY A 44 7.52 -13.65 -11.46
C GLY A 44 7.62 -12.29 -10.78
N ASP A 45 8.82 -12.01 -10.27
CA ASP A 45 9.06 -10.92 -9.33
C ASP A 45 8.90 -9.53 -9.98
N GLU A 46 9.36 -9.37 -11.22
CA GLU A 46 9.31 -8.07 -11.92
C GLU A 46 7.86 -7.56 -12.06
N GLU A 47 6.94 -8.43 -12.47
CA GLU A 47 5.54 -8.06 -12.62
C GLU A 47 4.88 -7.82 -11.26
N ALA A 48 5.21 -8.63 -10.24
CA ALA A 48 4.70 -8.47 -8.88
C ALA A 48 5.14 -7.14 -8.25
N ILE A 49 6.43 -6.78 -8.40
CA ILE A 49 7.01 -5.52 -7.93
C ILE A 49 6.35 -4.34 -8.65
N ARG A 50 6.22 -4.40 -9.98
CA ARG A 50 5.53 -3.36 -10.76
C ARG A 50 4.08 -3.17 -10.28
N GLY A 51 3.36 -4.26 -10.05
CA GLY A 51 2.00 -4.22 -9.52
C GLY A 51 1.91 -3.62 -8.12
N ALA A 52 2.89 -3.86 -7.25
CA ALA A 52 2.98 -3.26 -5.92
C ALA A 52 3.25 -1.74 -6.01
N ILE A 53 4.20 -1.33 -6.85
CA ILE A 53 4.55 0.10 -7.07
C ILE A 53 3.33 0.87 -7.61
N ASN A 54 2.60 0.29 -8.57
CA ASN A 54 1.42 0.94 -9.13
C ASN A 54 0.32 1.14 -8.07
N ARG A 55 0.09 0.13 -7.22
CA ARG A 55 -0.87 0.24 -6.12
C ARG A 55 -0.47 1.30 -5.11
N ALA A 56 0.81 1.34 -4.73
CA ALA A 56 1.38 2.32 -3.80
C ALA A 56 1.18 3.75 -4.31
N LYS A 57 1.59 4.03 -5.56
CA LYS A 57 1.42 5.34 -6.20
C LYS A 57 -0.05 5.76 -6.29
N SER A 58 -0.93 4.85 -6.73
CA SER A 58 -2.36 5.15 -6.81
C SER A 58 -2.97 5.45 -5.43
N ALA A 59 -2.55 4.71 -4.39
CA ALA A 59 -3.03 4.93 -3.03
C ALA A 59 -2.55 6.26 -2.44
N LEU A 60 -1.28 6.60 -2.69
CA LEU A 60 -0.67 7.88 -2.34
C LEU A 60 -1.47 9.05 -2.92
N GLU A 61 -1.71 9.01 -4.24
CA GLU A 61 -2.45 10.07 -4.94
C GLU A 61 -3.91 10.17 -4.49
N LYS A 62 -4.63 9.04 -4.34
CA LYS A 62 -6.05 9.03 -3.98
C LYS A 62 -6.32 9.54 -2.55
N LEU A 63 -5.37 9.36 -1.65
CA LEU A 63 -5.52 9.75 -0.25
C LEU A 63 -4.75 11.02 0.11
N ASP A 64 -4.03 11.61 -0.84
CA ASP A 64 -3.13 12.75 -0.61
C ASP A 64 -2.23 12.49 0.61
N ALA A 65 -1.62 11.30 0.63
CA ALA A 65 -0.85 10.81 1.77
C ALA A 65 0.62 11.26 1.73
N ASP A 66 1.35 11.04 2.82
CA ASP A 66 2.80 11.32 2.86
C ASP A 66 3.61 10.17 2.23
N PHE A 67 3.10 8.94 2.32
CA PHE A 67 3.68 7.72 1.74
C PHE A 67 2.58 6.79 1.22
N GLY A 68 2.92 5.92 0.27
CA GLY A 68 2.03 4.90 -0.31
C GLY A 68 2.71 3.57 -0.56
#